data_AF-A0A3D0RMJ2-F1
#
_entry.id   AF-A0A3D0RMJ2-F1
#
_cell.length_a   1.000
_cell.length_b   1.000
_cell.length_c   1.000
_cell.angle_alpha   90.00
_cell.angle_beta   90.00
_cell.angle_gamma   90.00
#
_symmetry.space_group_name_H-M   'P 1'
#
loop_
_entity.id
_entity.type
_entity.pdbx_description
1 polymer ?
#
loop_
_entity_poly.entity_id
_entity_poly.type
_entity_poly.pdbx_seq_one_letter_code
_entity_poly.pdbx_strand_id
1 'polypeptide(L)' 'LIDKEEQQQIKDQLSEMLDSLTERQREVVYLRYVQEYDYAQISELLNISIHGCRKLLSKAMQNLREKYGALVFLFLFS' A
#
# COMPACT_ATOMS: atom_id res chain seq x y z
N LEU A 1 -26.91 -6.58 8.23
CA LEU A 1 -26.14 -7.84 8.43
C LEU A 1 -25.23 -8.07 7.21
N ILE A 2 -25.76 -7.96 5.99
CA ILE A 2 -24.99 -8.01 4.72
C ILE A 2 -23.83 -6.98 4.69
N ASP A 3 -24.08 -5.70 5.06
CA ASP A 3 -23.02 -4.68 5.03
C ASP A 3 -21.83 -4.94 5.97
N LYS A 4 -22.05 -5.65 7.09
CA LYS A 4 -20.96 -5.95 8.04
C LYS A 4 -20.09 -7.09 7.55
N GLU A 5 -20.70 -8.11 6.95
CA GLU A 5 -19.96 -9.24 6.37
C GLU A 5 -19.15 -8.78 5.15
N GLU A 6 -19.74 -7.94 4.29
CA GLU A 6 -19.06 -7.39 3.12
C GLU A 6 -17.89 -6.46 3.52
N GLN A 7 -18.11 -5.59 4.53
CA GLN A 7 -17.02 -4.77 5.09
C GLN A 7 -15.91 -5.61 5.73
N GLN A 8 -16.26 -6.71 6.39
CA GLN A 8 -15.27 -7.60 6.98
C GLN A 8 -14.44 -8.30 5.89
N GLN A 9 -15.09 -8.79 4.84
CA GLN A 9 -14.40 -9.40 3.70
C GLN A 9 -13.43 -8.43 3.02
N ILE A 10 -13.83 -7.17 2.82
CA ILE A 10 -12.95 -6.13 2.26
C ILE A 10 -11.73 -5.89 3.18
N LYS A 11 -11.95 -5.84 4.50
CA LYS A 11 -10.86 -5.67 5.47
C LYS A 11 -9.89 -6.84 5.46
N ASP A 12 -10.41 -8.07 5.40
CA ASP A 12 -9.60 -9.28 5.38
C ASP A 12 -8.75 -9.34 4.10
N GLN A 13 -9.34 -9.01 2.95
CA GLN A 13 -8.61 -8.88 1.68
C GLN A 13 -7.53 -7.80 1.74
N LEU A 14 -7.84 -6.62 2.31
CA LEU A 14 -6.87 -5.56 2.46
C LEU A 14 -5.71 -5.97 3.38
N SER A 15 -6.01 -6.67 4.49
CA SER A 15 -4.98 -7.19 5.39
C SER A 15 -4.07 -8.17 4.66
N GLU A 16 -4.64 -9.14 3.95
CA GLU A 16 -3.87 -10.13 3.18
C GLU A 16 -2.97 -9.45 2.13
N MET A 17 -3.49 -8.43 1.44
CA MET A 17 -2.73 -7.63 0.48
C MET A 17 -1.53 -6.93 1.13
N LEU A 18 -1.76 -6.24 2.25
CA LEU A 18 -0.70 -5.57 3.01
C LEU A 18 0.30 -6.58 3.61
N ASP A 19 -0.17 -7.76 4.00
CA ASP A 19 0.65 -8.85 4.50
C ASP A 19 1.57 -9.45 3.44
N SER A 20 1.16 -9.35 2.17
CA SER A 20 1.95 -9.77 1.02
C SER A 20 3.15 -8.88 0.69
N LEU A 21 3.21 -7.67 1.28
CA LEU A 21 4.30 -6.71 1.15
C LEU A 21 5.40 -6.98 2.17
N THR A 22 6.64 -6.68 1.78
CA THR A 22 7.73 -6.63 2.77
C THR A 22 7.47 -5.52 3.79
N GLU A 23 8.08 -5.61 4.97
CA GLU A 23 7.93 -4.60 6.03
C GLU A 23 8.16 -3.17 5.52
N ARG A 24 9.26 -2.94 4.78
CA ARG A 24 9.55 -1.64 4.16
C ARG A 24 8.53 -1.21 3.10
N GLN A 25 8.00 -2.15 2.32
CA GLN A 25 6.98 -1.83 1.32
C GLN A 25 5.65 -1.46 2.00
N ARG A 26 5.30 -2.14 3.09
CA ARG A 26 4.11 -1.82 3.88
C ARG A 26 4.25 -0.46 4.55
N GLU A 27 5.42 -0.19 5.12
CA GLU A 27 5.74 1.08 5.78
C GLU A 27 5.63 2.27 4.81
N VAL A 28 6.22 2.18 3.61
CA VAL A 28 6.13 3.26 2.61
C VAL A 28 4.69 3.49 2.13
N VAL A 29 3.87 2.43 2.06
CA VAL A 29 2.45 2.51 1.68
C VAL A 29 1.64 3.17 2.79
N TYR A 30 1.88 2.79 4.04
CA TYR A 30 1.23 3.40 5.20
C TYR A 30 1.54 4.90 5.28
N LEU A 31 2.82 5.28 5.18
CA LEU A 31 3.23 6.68 5.23
C LEU A 31 2.61 7.49 4.06
N ARG A 32 2.50 6.91 2.87
CA ARG A 32 1.97 7.62 1.70
C ARG A 32 0.45 7.78 1.71
N TYR A 33 -0.29 6.74 2.08
CA TYR A 33 -1.74 6.69 1.88
C TYR A 33 -2.53 6.85 3.18
N VAL A 34 -1.94 6.55 4.33
CA VAL A 34 -2.61 6.71 5.64
C VAL A 34 -2.16 8.00 6.33
N GLN A 35 -0.86 8.29 6.30
CA GLN A 35 -0.31 9.52 6.90
C GLN A 35 -0.19 10.67 5.89
N GLU A 36 -0.52 10.42 4.62
CA GLU A 36 -0.53 11.42 3.53
C GLU A 36 0.80 12.15 3.30
N TYR A 37 1.93 11.59 3.77
CA TYR A 37 3.24 12.21 3.56
C TYR A 37 3.64 12.23 2.09
N ASP A 38 4.38 13.26 1.70
CA ASP A 38 5.00 13.35 0.39
C ASP A 38 6.30 12.53 0.30
N TYR A 39 6.83 12.40 -0.92
CA TYR A 39 8.05 11.62 -1.14
C TYR A 39 9.28 12.19 -0.43
N ALA A 40 9.35 13.50 -0.18
CA ALA A 40 10.47 14.12 0.51
C ALA A 40 10.42 13.77 2.00
N GLN A 41 9.26 13.98 2.64
CA GLN A 41 9.01 13.61 4.04
C GLN A 41 9.24 12.12 4.30
N ILE A 42 8.73 11.25 3.42
CA ILE A 42 8.94 9.81 3.54
C ILE A 42 10.43 9.46 3.37
N SER A 43 11.14 10.12 2.44
CA SER A 43 12.56 9.86 2.22
C SER A 43 13.41 10.24 3.44
N GLU A 44 13.06 11.32 4.13
CA GLU A 44 13.68 11.73 5.39
C GLU A 44 13.38 10.74 6.51
N LEU A 45 12.11 10.38 6.71
CA LEU A 45 11.68 9.42 7.74
C LEU A 45 12.34 8.04 7.59
N LEU A 46 12.40 7.53 6.36
CA LEU A 46 12.97 6.22 6.06
C LEU A 46 14.50 6.25 5.88
N ASN A 47 15.12 7.44 5.96
CA ASN A 47 16.54 7.67 5.72
C ASN A 47 17.03 7.05 4.38
N ILE A 48 16.31 7.35 3.31
CA ILE A 48 16.63 6.92 1.93
C ILE A 48 16.56 8.12 0.98
N SER A 49 17.07 7.97 -0.24
CA SER A 49 16.90 9.04 -1.24
C SER A 49 15.44 9.15 -1.71
N ILE A 50 15.02 10.34 -2.15
CA ILE A 50 13.71 10.55 -2.80
C ILE A 50 13.51 9.55 -3.96
N HIS A 51 14.55 9.29 -4.74
CA HIS A 51 14.51 8.29 -5.82
C HIS A 51 14.29 6.87 -5.27
N GLY A 52 14.98 6.51 -4.19
CA GLY A 52 14.80 5.25 -3.47
C GLY A 52 13.38 5.09 -2.93
N CYS A 53 12.81 6.14 -2.34
CA CYS A 53 11.43 6.18 -1.85
C CYS A 53 10.42 5.91 -2.99
N ARG A 54 10.54 6.63 -4.12
CA ARG A 54 9.68 6.42 -5.30
C ARG A 54 9.79 4.99 -5.82
N LYS A 55 11.01 4.44 -5.91
CA LYS A 55 11.26 3.07 -6.33
C LYS A 55 10.66 2.05 -5.37
N LEU A 56 10.76 2.28 -4.06
CA LEU A 56 10.21 1.41 -3.02
C LEU A 56 8.68 1.37 -3.11
N LEU A 57 8.05 2.54 -3.21
CA LEU A 57 6.59 2.64 -3.39
C LEU A 57 6.14 2.00 -4.70
N SER A 58 6.82 2.28 -5.82
CA SER A 58 6.50 1.69 -7.11
C SER A 58 6.57 0.16 -7.07
N LYS A 59 7.58 -0.41 -6.41
CA LYS A 59 7.69 -1.86 -6.22
C LYS A 59 6.57 -2.42 -5.34
N ALA A 60 6.18 -1.72 -4.28
CA ALA A 60 5.04 -2.12 -3.45
C ALA A 60 3.76 -2.20 -4.30
N MET A 61 3.48 -1.15 -5.08
CA MET A 61 2.28 -1.11 -5.95
C MET A 61 2.33 -2.15 -7.07
N GLN A 62 3.52 -2.42 -7.63
CA GLN A 62 3.71 -3.49 -8.61
C GLN A 62 3.41 -4.86 -7.99
N ASN A 63 3.96 -5.17 -6.81
CA ASN A 63 3.72 -6.44 -6.12
C ASN A 63 2.23 -6.66 -5.84
N LEU A 64 1.51 -5.62 -5.40
CA LEU A 64 0.06 -5.71 -5.19
C LEU A 64 -0.69 -5.95 -6.51
N ARG A 65 -0.31 -5.25 -7.58
CA ARG A 65 -0.96 -5.40 -8.90
C ARG A 65 -0.75 -6.78 -9.51
N GLU A 66 0.45 -7.34 -9.37
CA GLU A 66 0.78 -8.66 -9.90
C GLU A 66 0.05 -9.78 -9.15
N LYS A 67 -0.13 -9.64 -7.84
CA LYS A 67 -0.81 -10.66 -7.02
C LYS A 67 -2.34 -10.57 -7.08
N TYR A 68 -2.91 -9.36 -7.10
CA TYR A 68 -4.34 -9.15 -6.90
C TYR A 68 -5.05 -8.54 -8.14
N GLY A 69 -4.31 -8.20 -9.18
CA GLY A 69 -4.83 -7.64 -10.42
C GLY A 69 -5.04 -6.12 -10.37
N ALA A 70 -4.96 -5.49 -11.55
CA ALA A 70 -5.06 -4.03 -11.67
C ALA A 70 -6.45 -3.46 -11.31
N LEU A 71 -7.52 -4.24 -11.51
CA LEU A 71 -8.88 -3.79 -11.21
C LEU A 71 -9.15 -3.70 -9.70
N VAL A 72 -8.68 -4.66 -8.91
CA VAL A 72 -8.77 -4.63 -7.43
C VAL A 72 -7.97 -3.46 -6.88
N PHE A 73 -6.78 -3.23 -7.43
CA PHE A 73 -5.95 -2.09 -7.04
C PHE A 73 -6.63 -0.74 -7.34
N LEU A 74 -7.25 -0.59 -8.51
CA LEU A 74 -7.95 0.64 -8.86
C LEU A 74 -9.15 0.91 -7.95
N PHE A 75 -9.93 -0.12 -7.61
CA PHE A 75 -11.08 0.01 -6.71
C PHE A 75 -10.71 0.38 -5.26
N LEU A 76 -9.55 -0.06 -4.76
CA LEU A 76 -9.15 0.16 -3.37
C LEU A 76 -8.42 1.50 -3.15
N PHE A 77 -7.86 2.09 -4.20
CA PHE A 77 -7.05 3.32 -4.14
C PHE A 77 -7.62 4.48 -4.99
N SER A 78 -8.82 4.34 -5.56
CA SER A 78 -9.57 5.43 -6.23
C SER A 78 -10.38 6.29 -5.27
#